data_AF-A0A1T5A3R7-F1
#
_entry.id   AF-A0A1T5A3R7-F1
#
_cell.length_a   1.000
_cell.length_b   1.000
_cell.length_c   1.000
_cell.angle_alpha   90.00
_cell.angle_beta   90.00
_cell.angle_gamma   90.00
#
_symmetry.space_group_name_H-M   'P 1'
#
loop_
_entity.id
_entity.type
_entity.pdbx_description
1 polymer ?
#
loop_
_entity_poly.entity_id
_entity_poly.type
_entity_poly.pdbx_seq_one_letter_code
_entity_poly.pdbx_strand_id
1 'polypeptide(L)'
;MSQNSDKVNESATGIKLGANGSAAWPTDRYLNIWVCNLAGDLLGYAQFPHYYATDPNTDGVVVTTTAFGRTGNVLAPFHLGRTATHEVGHWLNLRHIWGDYVGCGGVGDEVADTPDQNDARTGCPSFPQISCGTNDMFMNYMDYTNDGCMNIFTLGQRNRMRALFATNGVRRSFIETPYGFSITGPSTLCTSETYTVTNLPAGATVTWSASPAGAVTLSGSGNSRTVTRSGSYSGWVTLSATLGTSCGNTVLTRDIYVGFPYIECIAYSNAIEEGDFTCQHDGGVSYLCTTHGNNRILIKTDAPHTQYEIQIRSYPSLAVVSTQTTTSKLTTLSYVPTVPGWYNIRVRAIGSISCGPGPWQEDDIEFMDCSGMDGGTTVWKVFPNPADETLTVALGSKAEDSGLPDKSALPAFRVTLYDSGGRQLRQGESKEGRIAFDTRQLAAGTYFVHIHHNGEVEKRQVVIRH
;
A
#
# COMPACT_ATOMS: atom_id res chain seq x y z
N MET A 1 37.01 24.98 -22.89
CA MET A 1 37.10 24.73 -21.43
C MET A 1 35.68 24.58 -20.90
N SER A 2 35.39 23.54 -20.13
CA SER A 2 34.10 23.47 -19.42
C SER A 2 34.06 24.60 -18.37
N GLN A 3 32.87 25.07 -17.99
CA GLN A 3 32.73 25.97 -16.84
C GLN A 3 32.40 25.13 -15.61
N ASN A 4 32.70 25.63 -14.41
CA ASN A 4 32.16 25.04 -13.18
C ASN A 4 30.64 24.90 -13.35
N SER A 5 30.20 23.66 -13.45
CA SER A 5 28.82 23.25 -13.76
C SER A 5 27.80 23.82 -12.76
N ASP A 6 28.26 24.33 -11.63
CA ASP A 6 27.48 24.99 -10.57
C ASP A 6 27.01 26.42 -10.89
N LYS A 7 27.33 27.01 -12.06
CA LYS A 7 27.11 28.45 -12.31
C LYS A 7 26.31 28.82 -13.57
N VAL A 8 25.75 27.87 -14.31
CA VAL A 8 24.97 28.22 -15.51
C VAL A 8 23.56 28.70 -15.14
N ASN A 9 23.25 29.95 -15.48
CA ASN A 9 21.91 30.51 -15.30
C ASN A 9 20.97 30.01 -16.41
N GLU A 10 20.22 28.95 -16.12
CA GLU A 10 19.32 28.29 -17.08
C GLU A 10 18.20 29.21 -17.59
N SER A 11 17.75 30.16 -16.76
CA SER A 11 16.75 31.17 -17.17
C SER A 11 17.30 32.16 -18.19
N ALA A 12 18.62 32.44 -18.14
CA ALA A 12 19.28 33.32 -19.09
C ALA A 12 19.64 32.60 -20.41
N THR A 13 20.03 31.33 -20.35
CA THR A 13 20.36 30.56 -21.56
C THR A 13 19.11 30.05 -22.28
N GLY A 14 18.08 29.65 -21.53
CA GLY A 14 16.84 29.08 -22.07
C GLY A 14 17.02 27.75 -22.80
N ILE A 15 18.19 27.12 -22.76
CA ILE A 15 18.51 25.90 -23.56
C ILE A 15 17.64 24.72 -23.13
N LYS A 16 17.50 24.54 -21.82
CA LYS A 16 16.73 23.46 -21.19
C LYS A 16 15.27 23.84 -20.93
N LEU A 17 14.87 25.06 -21.34
CA LEU A 17 13.56 25.64 -21.11
C LEU A 17 12.88 25.94 -22.45
N GLY A 18 11.55 26.06 -22.47
CA GLY A 18 10.74 26.12 -23.69
C GLY A 18 11.21 27.13 -24.76
N ALA A 19 10.78 28.39 -24.67
CA ALA A 19 10.72 29.33 -25.81
C ALA A 19 11.97 29.49 -26.72
N ASN A 20 13.17 29.18 -26.24
CA ASN A 20 14.44 29.29 -26.98
C ASN A 20 15.27 27.98 -27.01
N GLY A 21 14.68 26.86 -26.55
CA GLY A 21 15.36 25.59 -26.36
C GLY A 21 14.40 24.41 -26.45
N SER A 22 14.64 23.37 -25.66
CA SER A 22 13.74 22.21 -25.57
C SER A 22 13.54 21.84 -24.11
N ALA A 23 12.28 21.68 -23.69
CA ALA A 23 11.97 21.22 -22.34
C ALA A 23 12.47 19.79 -22.12
N ALA A 24 12.94 19.49 -20.91
CA ALA A 24 13.39 18.17 -20.54
C ALA A 24 12.28 17.11 -20.69
N TRP A 25 12.66 15.92 -21.15
CA TRP A 25 11.90 14.72 -20.85
C TRP A 25 12.00 14.42 -19.35
N PRO A 26 11.08 13.60 -18.77
CA PRO A 26 11.07 13.30 -17.34
C PRO A 26 12.45 12.91 -16.79
N THR A 27 13.04 13.79 -15.99
CA THR A 27 14.43 13.69 -15.54
C THR A 27 14.66 12.61 -14.47
N ASP A 28 13.58 12.02 -13.97
CA ASP A 28 13.58 10.83 -13.10
C ASP A 28 13.76 9.53 -13.88
N ARG A 29 13.64 9.57 -15.21
CA ARG A 29 13.64 8.41 -16.11
C ARG A 29 14.61 8.51 -17.28
N TYR A 30 14.94 9.74 -17.69
CA TYR A 30 15.79 10.00 -18.84
C TYR A 30 16.97 10.88 -18.43
N LEU A 31 18.17 10.50 -18.86
CA LEU A 31 19.28 11.44 -18.96
C LEU A 31 19.04 12.30 -20.19
N ASN A 32 18.69 13.57 -19.98
CA ASN A 32 18.54 14.53 -21.06
C ASN A 32 19.91 15.07 -21.46
N ILE A 33 20.20 15.02 -22.76
CA ILE A 33 21.41 15.61 -23.35
C ILE A 33 20.98 16.58 -24.44
N TRP A 34 21.16 17.87 -24.20
CA TRP A 34 20.92 18.91 -25.19
C TRP A 34 22.19 19.15 -26.01
N VAL A 35 22.01 19.33 -27.32
CA VAL A 35 23.11 19.62 -28.24
C VAL A 35 22.79 20.91 -28.99
N CYS A 36 23.59 21.94 -28.77
CA CYS A 36 23.34 23.28 -29.34
C CYS A 36 24.66 24.05 -29.54
N ASN A 37 24.59 25.24 -30.12
CA ASN A 37 25.77 26.09 -30.24
C ASN A 37 25.95 26.86 -28.93
N LEU A 38 27.06 26.61 -28.24
CA LEU A 38 27.44 27.34 -27.02
C LEU A 38 28.33 28.53 -27.37
N ALA A 39 28.21 29.61 -26.60
CA ALA A 39 29.01 30.81 -26.79
C ALA A 39 30.39 30.68 -26.14
N GLY A 40 31.39 31.34 -26.73
CA GLY A 40 32.78 31.33 -26.24
C GLY A 40 33.43 29.94 -26.36
N ASP A 41 34.34 29.64 -25.45
CA ASP A 41 35.10 28.39 -25.43
C ASP A 41 34.42 27.26 -24.65
N LEU A 42 33.12 27.40 -24.32
CA LEU A 42 32.37 26.42 -23.55
C LEU A 42 32.06 25.18 -24.40
N LEU A 43 32.54 24.01 -23.97
CA LEU A 43 32.32 22.75 -24.68
C LEU A 43 31.05 22.05 -24.22
N GLY A 44 30.68 22.20 -22.96
CA GLY A 44 29.52 21.60 -22.35
C GLY A 44 29.35 22.06 -20.92
N TYR A 45 28.25 21.67 -20.32
CA TYR A 45 28.01 21.82 -18.89
C TYR A 45 26.97 20.79 -18.42
N ALA A 46 26.99 20.47 -17.13
CA ALA A 46 26.05 19.57 -16.48
C ALA A 46 25.36 20.24 -15.28
N GLN A 47 24.24 19.69 -14.86
CA GLN A 47 23.68 19.98 -13.54
C GLN A 47 24.07 18.87 -12.56
N PHE A 48 24.64 19.26 -11.41
CA PHE A 48 24.99 18.32 -10.35
C PHE A 48 23.74 17.78 -9.62
N PRO A 49 23.82 16.56 -9.04
CA PRO A 49 22.67 15.95 -8.39
C PRO A 49 22.14 16.70 -7.16
N HIS A 50 22.93 17.53 -6.48
CA HIS A 50 22.45 18.29 -5.31
C HIS A 50 21.43 19.38 -5.70
N TYR A 51 21.43 19.84 -6.95
CA TYR A 51 20.40 20.75 -7.48
C TYR A 51 19.12 20.03 -7.91
N TYR A 52 19.11 18.69 -7.99
CA TYR A 52 17.95 17.96 -8.51
C TYR A 52 16.67 18.23 -7.71
N ALA A 53 16.79 18.41 -6.39
CA ALA A 53 15.64 18.69 -5.54
C ALA A 53 15.03 20.08 -5.76
N THR A 54 15.84 21.08 -6.13
CA THR A 54 15.40 22.47 -6.36
C THR A 54 15.04 22.73 -7.82
N ASP A 55 15.79 22.14 -8.75
CA ASP A 55 15.74 22.44 -10.18
C ASP A 55 15.61 21.15 -11.03
N PRO A 56 14.58 20.31 -10.81
CA PRO A 56 14.47 19.00 -11.48
C PRO A 56 14.27 19.10 -13.00
N ASN A 57 13.70 20.21 -13.49
CA ASN A 57 13.36 20.39 -14.90
C ASN A 57 14.56 20.77 -15.79
N THR A 58 15.72 21.05 -15.18
CA THR A 58 16.97 21.38 -15.87
C THR A 58 18.05 20.32 -15.64
N ASP A 59 17.74 19.21 -14.96
CA ASP A 59 18.68 18.12 -14.75
C ASP A 59 19.08 17.46 -16.08
N GLY A 60 20.39 17.26 -16.25
CA GLY A 60 21.00 16.70 -17.45
C GLY A 60 22.23 17.46 -17.90
N VAL A 61 22.59 17.26 -19.16
CA VAL A 61 23.87 17.70 -19.76
C VAL A 61 23.63 18.50 -21.03
N VAL A 62 24.44 19.53 -21.27
CA VAL A 62 24.49 20.25 -22.55
C VAL A 62 25.88 20.11 -23.15
N VAL A 63 25.95 19.84 -24.46
CA VAL A 63 27.22 19.73 -25.20
C VAL A 63 27.15 20.57 -26.47
N THR A 64 28.24 21.26 -26.81
CA THR A 64 28.31 22.02 -28.06
C THR A 64 28.26 21.10 -29.27
N THR A 65 27.66 21.54 -30.38
CA THR A 65 27.54 20.76 -31.62
C THR A 65 28.89 20.29 -32.18
N THR A 66 29.98 20.99 -31.86
CA THR A 66 31.34 20.69 -32.32
C THR A 66 32.11 19.70 -31.43
N ALA A 67 31.55 19.28 -30.30
CA ALA A 67 32.17 18.33 -29.37
C ALA A 67 31.25 17.14 -28.99
N PHE A 68 30.13 16.97 -29.69
CA PHE A 68 29.18 15.90 -29.44
C PHE A 68 29.32 14.75 -30.45
N GLY A 69 29.66 13.56 -29.94
CA GLY A 69 29.87 12.36 -30.75
C GLY A 69 31.33 12.17 -31.20
N ARG A 70 31.52 11.33 -32.22
CA ARG A 70 32.86 10.97 -32.79
C ARG A 70 32.94 11.12 -34.30
N THR A 71 31.83 11.52 -34.92
CA THR A 71 31.62 11.61 -36.36
C THR A 71 30.66 12.76 -36.64
N GLY A 72 30.72 13.34 -37.84
CA GLY A 72 29.88 14.49 -38.20
C GLY A 72 30.57 15.82 -37.90
N ASN A 73 29.86 16.76 -37.28
CA ASN A 73 30.31 18.14 -37.07
C ASN A 73 31.37 18.32 -35.95
N VAL A 74 32.10 17.28 -35.58
CA VAL A 74 33.07 17.32 -34.48
C VAL A 74 34.39 17.98 -34.88
N LEU A 75 35.00 18.76 -33.98
CA LEU A 75 36.25 19.50 -34.22
C LEU A 75 37.37 19.07 -33.28
N ALA A 76 38.56 18.83 -33.84
CA ALA A 76 39.75 18.59 -33.04
C ALA A 76 40.11 19.87 -32.23
N PRO A 77 40.61 19.72 -30.99
CA PRO A 77 41.01 18.47 -30.34
C PRO A 77 39.88 17.71 -29.62
N PHE A 78 38.67 18.24 -29.53
CA PHE A 78 37.54 17.68 -28.75
C PHE A 78 36.55 16.85 -29.61
N HIS A 79 37.07 15.86 -30.33
CA HIS A 79 36.35 15.16 -31.41
C HIS A 79 36.14 13.66 -31.18
N LEU A 80 36.42 13.15 -29.97
CA LEU A 80 36.30 11.74 -29.64
C LEU A 80 35.23 11.48 -28.57
N GLY A 81 34.38 12.47 -28.29
CA GLY A 81 33.21 12.38 -27.42
C GLY A 81 33.52 12.47 -25.93
N ARG A 82 34.70 12.96 -25.53
CA ARG A 82 35.08 12.99 -24.11
C ARG A 82 34.45 14.16 -23.38
N THR A 83 34.05 15.23 -24.07
CA THR A 83 33.20 16.26 -23.48
C THR A 83 31.93 15.66 -22.88
N ALA A 84 31.17 14.85 -23.62
CA ALA A 84 29.98 14.19 -23.05
C ALA A 84 30.33 13.23 -21.90
N THR A 85 31.48 12.55 -21.96
CA THR A 85 31.94 11.67 -20.88
C THR A 85 32.21 12.46 -19.59
N HIS A 86 32.88 13.60 -19.72
CA HIS A 86 33.18 14.53 -18.63
C HIS A 86 31.91 15.11 -18.00
N GLU A 87 31.00 15.65 -18.81
CA GLU A 87 29.76 16.23 -18.31
C GLU A 87 28.82 15.20 -17.68
N VAL A 88 28.77 13.97 -18.21
CA VAL A 88 28.03 12.88 -17.56
C VAL A 88 28.69 12.48 -16.23
N GLY A 89 30.01 12.62 -16.10
CA GLY A 89 30.72 12.52 -14.83
C GLY A 89 30.17 13.50 -13.79
N HIS A 90 30.03 14.78 -14.14
CA HIS A 90 29.40 15.78 -13.26
C HIS A 90 27.94 15.46 -12.93
N TRP A 91 27.14 15.07 -13.93
CA TRP A 91 25.76 14.60 -13.71
C TRP A 91 25.70 13.38 -12.77
N LEU A 92 26.78 12.58 -12.72
CA LEU A 92 26.99 11.48 -11.79
C LEU A 92 27.82 11.86 -10.54
N ASN A 93 27.81 13.14 -10.16
CA ASN A 93 28.41 13.66 -8.93
C ASN A 93 29.94 13.70 -8.87
N LEU A 94 30.65 13.60 -10.00
CA LEU A 94 32.11 13.77 -10.01
C LEU A 94 32.47 15.25 -10.11
N ARG A 95 33.46 15.69 -9.32
CA ARG A 95 34.05 17.03 -9.42
C ARG A 95 35.25 17.00 -10.37
N HIS A 96 35.70 18.18 -10.77
CA HIS A 96 37.01 18.31 -11.42
C HIS A 96 38.11 17.78 -10.51
N ILE A 97 39.11 17.09 -11.09
CA ILE A 97 40.13 16.37 -10.31
C ILE A 97 41.04 17.29 -9.47
N TRP A 98 41.17 18.57 -9.85
CA TRP A 98 41.89 19.60 -9.07
C TRP A 98 40.98 20.32 -8.04
N GLY A 99 39.73 19.88 -7.87
CA GLY A 99 38.81 20.41 -6.86
C GLY A 99 38.33 21.85 -7.07
N ASP A 100 38.41 22.37 -8.30
CA ASP A 100 38.01 23.75 -8.63
C ASP A 100 38.74 24.84 -7.82
N TYR A 101 39.92 24.51 -7.31
CA TYR A 101 40.77 25.37 -6.51
C TYR A 101 42.18 25.36 -7.09
N VAL A 102 42.76 26.54 -7.31
CA VAL A 102 44.18 26.65 -7.70
C VAL A 102 45.03 26.62 -6.43
N GLY A 103 45.78 25.55 -6.25
CA GLY A 103 46.59 25.29 -5.06
C GLY A 103 46.52 23.84 -4.62
N CYS A 104 47.38 23.46 -3.67
CA CYS A 104 47.37 22.13 -3.05
C CYS A 104 46.66 22.15 -1.71
N GLY A 105 46.06 21.02 -1.31
CA GLY A 105 45.40 20.86 -0.01
C GLY A 105 44.02 21.56 0.09
N GLY A 106 43.34 21.74 -1.04
CA GLY A 106 41.94 22.15 -1.08
C GLY A 106 40.99 21.03 -0.60
N VAL A 107 39.68 21.21 -0.78
CA VAL A 107 38.68 20.17 -0.51
C VAL A 107 38.88 18.94 -1.44
N GLY A 108 39.56 19.14 -2.58
CA GLY A 108 39.78 18.13 -3.60
C GLY A 108 38.49 17.80 -4.34
N ASP A 109 38.51 16.68 -5.07
CA ASP A 109 37.36 16.17 -5.83
C ASP A 109 36.47 15.20 -5.02
N GLU A 110 36.76 15.05 -3.72
CA GLU A 110 36.14 14.10 -2.79
C GLU A 110 36.31 12.61 -3.21
N VAL A 111 37.39 12.30 -3.93
CA VAL A 111 37.75 10.93 -4.31
C VAL A 111 39.19 10.64 -3.88
N ALA A 112 39.39 9.60 -3.07
CA ALA A 112 40.69 9.36 -2.44
C ALA A 112 41.76 8.75 -3.38
N ASP A 113 41.34 8.12 -4.48
CA ASP A 113 42.26 7.48 -5.44
C ASP A 113 42.57 8.36 -6.67
N THR A 114 42.13 9.61 -6.66
CA THR A 114 42.59 10.68 -7.55
C THR A 114 43.65 11.51 -6.80
N PRO A 115 44.90 11.60 -7.30
CA PRO A 115 45.94 12.39 -6.65
C PRO A 115 45.56 13.88 -6.56
N ASP A 116 45.96 14.53 -5.46
CA ASP A 116 45.78 15.99 -5.31
C ASP A 116 46.52 16.72 -6.44
N GLN A 117 45.86 17.71 -7.03
CA GLN A 117 46.31 18.38 -8.24
C GLN A 117 46.13 19.89 -8.10
N ASN A 118 47.20 20.64 -8.38
CA ASN A 118 47.24 22.08 -8.14
C ASN A 118 46.28 22.89 -9.03
N ASP A 119 46.09 22.48 -10.28
CA ASP A 119 45.22 23.14 -11.26
C ASP A 119 44.91 22.17 -12.41
N ALA A 120 43.92 22.48 -13.24
CA ALA A 120 43.59 21.72 -14.44
C ALA A 120 44.81 21.55 -15.37
N ARG A 121 44.94 20.38 -15.99
CA ARG A 121 45.86 20.17 -17.11
C ARG A 121 45.11 20.32 -18.42
N THR A 122 45.72 21.00 -19.37
CA THR A 122 45.16 21.23 -20.72
C THR A 122 46.08 20.67 -21.80
N GLY A 123 45.56 20.50 -23.02
CA GLY A 123 46.31 19.93 -24.11
C GLY A 123 46.58 18.44 -23.92
N CYS A 124 47.78 17.98 -24.27
CA CYS A 124 48.20 16.58 -24.14
C CYS A 124 49.56 16.51 -23.41
N PRO A 125 49.56 16.63 -22.07
CA PRO A 125 50.79 16.57 -21.28
C PRO A 125 51.53 15.24 -21.44
N SER A 126 52.85 15.26 -21.33
CA SER A 126 53.65 14.05 -21.23
C SER A 126 53.70 13.58 -19.77
N PHE A 127 53.63 12.26 -19.56
CA PHE A 127 53.83 11.69 -18.23
C PHE A 127 55.34 11.68 -17.88
N PRO A 128 55.73 12.01 -16.63
CA PRO A 128 54.90 12.48 -15.53
C PRO A 128 54.62 13.99 -15.56
N GLN A 129 53.48 14.38 -15.00
CA GLN A 129 53.22 15.75 -14.55
C GLN A 129 53.11 15.70 -13.03
N ILE A 130 53.84 16.54 -12.32
CA ILE A 130 53.88 16.51 -10.84
C ILE A 130 53.32 17.82 -10.30
N SER A 131 52.34 17.70 -9.41
CA SER A 131 51.91 18.78 -8.52
C SER A 131 51.52 18.18 -7.17
N CYS A 132 51.44 19.01 -6.13
CA CYS A 132 50.99 18.59 -4.78
C CYS A 132 51.69 17.34 -4.20
N GLY A 133 52.94 17.09 -4.63
CA GLY A 133 53.76 15.96 -4.18
C GLY A 133 53.48 14.62 -4.87
N THR A 134 52.55 14.56 -5.82
CA THR A 134 52.18 13.33 -6.56
C THR A 134 52.12 13.54 -8.06
N ASN A 135 52.03 12.45 -8.84
CA ASN A 135 51.78 12.56 -10.27
C ASN A 135 50.32 12.90 -10.51
N ASP A 136 50.07 13.99 -11.25
CA ASP A 136 48.74 14.39 -11.69
C ASP A 136 48.16 13.32 -12.63
N MET A 137 46.91 12.95 -12.40
CA MET A 137 46.21 11.99 -13.24
C MET A 137 45.53 12.69 -14.42
N PHE A 138 46.32 13.40 -15.24
CA PHE A 138 45.81 14.26 -16.32
C PHE A 138 45.06 13.53 -17.44
N MET A 139 45.17 12.20 -17.49
CA MET A 139 44.40 11.35 -18.39
C MET A 139 43.01 10.97 -17.84
N ASN A 140 42.66 11.44 -16.64
CA ASN A 140 41.33 11.26 -16.07
C ASN A 140 40.30 12.05 -16.88
N TYR A 141 39.09 11.50 -17.05
CA TYR A 141 38.02 12.20 -17.77
C TYR A 141 37.57 13.49 -17.08
N MET A 142 37.84 13.66 -15.78
CA MET A 142 37.50 14.87 -15.01
C MET A 142 38.61 15.94 -14.97
N ASP A 143 39.66 15.80 -15.80
CA ASP A 143 40.59 16.90 -16.09
C ASP A 143 40.15 17.69 -17.35
N TYR A 144 40.92 18.68 -17.82
CA TYR A 144 40.66 19.48 -19.03
C TYR A 144 41.60 19.20 -20.21
N THR A 145 42.24 18.03 -20.22
CA THR A 145 43.08 17.61 -21.34
C THR A 145 42.25 17.37 -22.62
N ASN A 146 42.94 17.33 -23.76
CA ASN A 146 42.32 17.03 -25.04
C ASN A 146 41.74 15.61 -25.02
N ASP A 147 40.65 15.39 -25.78
CA ASP A 147 39.99 14.08 -25.88
C ASP A 147 40.95 12.91 -26.14
N GLY A 148 41.99 13.12 -26.96
CA GLY A 148 42.97 12.10 -27.31
C GLY A 148 43.87 11.65 -26.16
N CYS A 149 43.85 12.39 -25.04
CA CYS A 149 44.73 12.20 -23.89
C CYS A 149 43.98 11.80 -22.61
N MET A 150 42.64 11.72 -22.66
CA MET A 150 41.79 11.17 -21.60
C MET A 150 41.43 9.71 -21.87
N ASN A 151 41.45 8.87 -20.82
CA ASN A 151 41.12 7.46 -20.97
C ASN A 151 40.58 6.74 -19.72
N ILE A 152 40.48 7.39 -18.55
CA ILE A 152 40.17 6.66 -17.30
C ILE A 152 39.23 7.40 -16.34
N PHE A 153 38.36 6.63 -15.69
CA PHE A 153 37.79 6.93 -14.38
C PHE A 153 38.41 5.99 -13.34
N THR A 154 38.57 6.45 -12.11
CA THR A 154 39.10 5.64 -11.01
C THR A 154 38.03 4.75 -10.37
N LEU A 155 38.44 3.85 -9.47
CA LEU A 155 37.50 3.02 -8.72
C LEU A 155 36.69 3.86 -7.71
N GLY A 156 37.32 4.87 -7.11
CA GLY A 156 36.67 5.84 -6.22
C GLY A 156 35.62 6.67 -6.96
N GLN A 157 35.94 7.18 -8.14
CA GLN A 157 34.97 7.87 -9.00
C GLN A 157 33.80 6.95 -9.37
N ARG A 158 34.06 5.70 -9.77
CA ARG A 158 32.99 4.71 -10.02
C ARG A 158 32.08 4.52 -8.80
N ASN A 159 32.65 4.40 -7.60
CA ASN A 159 31.86 4.19 -6.38
C ASN A 159 30.98 5.40 -6.08
N ARG A 160 31.51 6.62 -6.23
CA ARG A 160 30.76 7.87 -6.07
C ARG A 160 29.59 7.99 -7.06
N MET A 161 29.82 7.68 -8.33
CA MET A 161 28.76 7.65 -9.35
C MET A 161 27.67 6.63 -9.02
N ARG A 162 28.04 5.42 -8.59
CA ARG A 162 27.10 4.35 -8.28
C ARG A 162 26.26 4.62 -7.03
N ALA A 163 26.77 5.41 -6.09
CA ALA A 163 26.05 5.78 -4.86
C ALA A 163 24.74 6.52 -5.17
N LEU A 164 24.66 7.26 -6.28
CA LEU A 164 23.43 7.96 -6.70
C LEU A 164 22.26 7.01 -7.01
N PHE A 165 22.54 5.74 -7.31
CA PHE A 165 21.56 4.73 -7.63
C PHE A 165 21.30 3.77 -6.47
N ALA A 166 21.99 3.91 -5.33
CA ALA A 166 21.73 3.11 -4.13
C ALA A 166 20.35 3.44 -3.54
N THR A 167 19.92 2.68 -2.53
CA THR A 167 18.71 3.01 -1.75
C THR A 167 18.83 4.44 -1.20
N ASN A 168 17.78 5.25 -1.38
CA ASN A 168 17.73 6.69 -1.08
C ASN A 168 18.66 7.58 -1.93
N GLY A 169 19.31 7.03 -2.95
CA GLY A 169 20.06 7.80 -3.93
C GLY A 169 19.14 8.64 -4.82
N VAL A 170 19.57 9.85 -5.16
CA VAL A 170 18.79 10.82 -5.95
C VAL A 170 18.41 10.32 -7.34
N ARG A 171 19.13 9.34 -7.89
CA ARG A 171 18.86 8.73 -9.21
C ARG A 171 18.30 7.30 -9.11
N ARG A 172 17.80 6.88 -7.95
CA ARG A 172 17.26 5.53 -7.73
C ARG A 172 16.12 5.17 -8.70
N SER A 173 15.31 6.15 -9.10
CA SER A 173 14.18 5.97 -10.04
C SER A 173 14.59 5.37 -11.40
N PHE A 174 15.82 5.63 -11.85
CA PHE A 174 16.37 5.10 -13.12
C PHE A 174 16.47 3.58 -13.15
N ILE A 175 16.57 2.92 -11.99
CA ILE A 175 16.66 1.46 -11.89
C ILE A 175 15.40 0.80 -11.32
N GLU A 176 14.46 1.58 -10.77
CA GLU A 176 13.15 1.08 -10.33
C GLU A 176 12.09 1.10 -11.43
N THR A 177 12.20 2.04 -12.38
CA THR A 177 11.24 2.21 -13.47
C THR A 177 11.91 2.24 -14.84
N PRO A 178 12.78 1.27 -15.19
CA PRO A 178 13.73 1.44 -16.29
C PRO A 178 13.11 1.60 -17.69
N TYR A 179 11.78 1.54 -17.84
CA TYR A 179 11.15 1.63 -19.15
C TYR A 179 9.85 2.44 -19.28
N GLY A 180 9.30 3.01 -18.20
CA GLY A 180 8.04 3.76 -18.29
C GLY A 180 6.85 2.97 -18.88
N PHE A 181 6.96 1.64 -19.02
CA PHE A 181 5.85 0.79 -19.39
C PHE A 181 4.97 0.58 -18.18
N SER A 182 3.68 0.86 -18.32
CA SER A 182 2.70 0.56 -17.28
C SER A 182 1.42 0.07 -17.91
N ILE A 183 0.72 -0.78 -17.16
CA ILE A 183 -0.68 -1.10 -17.44
C ILE A 183 -1.50 0.09 -16.94
N THR A 184 -2.15 0.81 -17.86
CA THR A 184 -3.09 1.89 -17.56
C THR A 184 -4.53 1.37 -17.63
N GLY A 185 -5.40 1.93 -16.79
CA GLY A 185 -6.81 1.56 -16.69
C GLY A 185 -7.38 1.85 -15.29
N PRO A 186 -8.71 1.73 -15.11
CA PRO A 186 -9.35 1.95 -13.82
C PRO A 186 -8.79 1.04 -12.71
N SER A 187 -8.73 1.53 -11.47
CA SER A 187 -8.36 0.71 -10.31
C SER A 187 -9.49 -0.23 -9.84
N THR A 188 -10.71 0.00 -10.34
CA THR A 188 -11.92 -0.76 -10.00
C THR A 188 -12.62 -1.25 -11.27
N LEU A 189 -13.18 -2.46 -11.23
CA LEU A 189 -13.86 -3.10 -12.35
C LEU A 189 -15.22 -3.67 -11.91
N CYS A 190 -16.33 -3.09 -12.38
CA CYS A 190 -17.69 -3.55 -12.03
C CYS A 190 -18.22 -4.60 -12.99
N THR A 191 -18.10 -4.30 -14.28
CA THR A 191 -18.61 -5.13 -15.37
C THR A 191 -17.50 -5.39 -16.37
N SER A 192 -17.06 -4.36 -17.09
CA SER A 192 -16.01 -4.47 -18.09
C SER A 192 -15.25 -3.15 -18.24
N GLU A 193 -13.92 -3.21 -18.24
CA GLU A 193 -13.05 -2.05 -18.45
C GLU A 193 -11.90 -2.40 -19.39
N THR A 194 -11.26 -1.37 -19.94
CA THR A 194 -10.13 -1.54 -20.86
C THR A 194 -8.82 -1.17 -20.17
N TYR A 195 -7.83 -2.05 -20.33
CA TYR A 195 -6.48 -1.88 -19.80
C TYR A 195 -5.47 -1.91 -20.92
N THR A 196 -4.50 -1.00 -20.89
CA THR A 196 -3.57 -0.79 -21.99
C THR A 196 -2.14 -0.70 -21.47
N VAL A 197 -1.22 -1.43 -22.10
CA VAL A 197 0.22 -1.19 -21.91
C VAL A 197 0.60 0.02 -22.75
N THR A 198 1.16 1.02 -22.09
CA THR A 198 1.63 2.26 -22.74
C THR A 198 3.15 2.23 -22.97
N ASN A 199 3.61 3.07 -23.91
CA ASN A 199 5.03 3.26 -24.25
C ASN A 199 5.75 2.03 -24.83
N LEU A 200 5.05 1.09 -25.48
CA LEU A 200 5.66 -0.12 -26.04
C LEU A 200 6.67 0.16 -27.17
N PRO A 201 7.82 -0.53 -27.18
CA PRO A 201 8.76 -0.49 -28.32
C PRO A 201 8.13 -1.06 -29.59
N ALA A 202 8.55 -0.56 -30.75
CA ALA A 202 8.13 -1.11 -32.03
C ALA A 202 8.50 -2.60 -32.13
N GLY A 203 7.54 -3.44 -32.52
CA GLY A 203 7.72 -4.89 -32.64
C GLY A 203 7.61 -5.68 -31.32
N ALA A 204 7.35 -5.03 -30.18
CA ALA A 204 7.09 -5.73 -28.93
C ALA A 204 5.76 -6.49 -28.99
N THR A 205 5.74 -7.70 -28.42
CA THR A 205 4.53 -8.50 -28.26
C THR A 205 4.03 -8.42 -26.82
N VAL A 206 2.72 -8.54 -26.62
CA VAL A 206 2.12 -8.50 -25.27
C VAL A 206 1.19 -9.68 -25.08
N THR A 207 1.49 -10.48 -24.06
CA THR A 207 0.62 -11.59 -23.61
C THR A 207 0.05 -11.25 -22.24
N TRP A 208 -1.26 -11.40 -22.08
CA TRP A 208 -1.96 -11.02 -20.86
C TRP A 208 -2.43 -12.22 -20.07
N SER A 209 -2.39 -12.10 -18.75
CA SER A 209 -2.98 -13.04 -17.80
C SER A 209 -3.60 -12.29 -16.62
N ALA A 210 -4.44 -12.99 -15.87
CA ALA A 210 -5.03 -12.48 -14.64
C ALA A 210 -4.95 -13.56 -13.55
N SER A 211 -4.73 -13.12 -12.31
CA SER A 211 -4.73 -13.98 -11.13
C SER A 211 -5.67 -13.39 -10.06
N PRO A 212 -6.54 -14.18 -9.41
CA PRO A 212 -6.70 -15.62 -9.59
C PRO A 212 -7.37 -15.98 -10.93
N ALA A 213 -7.06 -17.19 -11.42
CA ALA A 213 -7.63 -17.69 -12.68
C ALA A 213 -9.16 -17.82 -12.58
N GLY A 214 -9.88 -17.34 -13.60
CA GLY A 214 -11.34 -17.37 -13.64
C GLY A 214 -12.04 -16.20 -12.94
N ALA A 215 -11.32 -15.29 -12.28
CA ALA A 215 -11.90 -14.07 -11.69
C ALA A 215 -12.39 -13.07 -12.74
N VAL A 216 -11.69 -13.01 -13.88
CA VAL A 216 -12.01 -12.15 -15.02
C VAL A 216 -11.78 -12.90 -16.34
N THR A 217 -12.49 -12.49 -17.38
CA THR A 217 -12.22 -12.90 -18.76
C THR A 217 -11.49 -11.80 -19.50
N LEU A 218 -10.46 -12.17 -20.26
CA LEU A 218 -9.66 -11.24 -21.06
C LEU A 218 -10.02 -11.40 -22.54
N SER A 219 -10.48 -10.33 -23.19
CA SER A 219 -10.78 -10.31 -24.62
C SER A 219 -10.01 -9.19 -25.35
N GLY A 220 -9.96 -9.25 -26.68
CA GLY A 220 -9.15 -8.34 -27.53
C GLY A 220 -7.80 -8.91 -27.95
N SER A 221 -6.88 -8.05 -28.38
CA SER A 221 -5.54 -8.44 -28.88
C SER A 221 -4.52 -7.31 -28.73
N GLY A 222 -3.24 -7.66 -28.70
CA GLY A 222 -2.14 -6.69 -28.68
C GLY A 222 -1.94 -6.03 -27.31
N ASN A 223 -1.62 -4.74 -27.32
CA ASN A 223 -1.27 -3.98 -26.13
C ASN A 223 -2.46 -3.51 -25.30
N SER A 224 -3.69 -3.75 -25.74
CA SER A 224 -4.90 -3.41 -25.01
C SER A 224 -5.77 -4.64 -24.83
N ARG A 225 -6.39 -4.77 -23.65
CA ARG A 225 -7.33 -5.84 -23.33
C ARG A 225 -8.55 -5.27 -22.66
N THR A 226 -9.70 -5.81 -23.05
CA THR A 226 -10.93 -5.66 -22.30
C THR A 226 -10.95 -6.74 -21.23
N VAL A 227 -11.04 -6.31 -19.98
CA VAL A 227 -11.13 -7.16 -18.80
C VAL A 227 -12.57 -7.12 -18.32
N THR A 228 -13.23 -8.27 -18.28
CA THR A 228 -14.64 -8.40 -17.90
C THR A 228 -14.74 -9.27 -16.65
N ARG A 229 -15.53 -8.84 -15.68
CA ARG A 229 -15.81 -9.58 -14.45
C ARG A 229 -16.47 -10.94 -14.77
N SER A 230 -15.98 -12.00 -14.14
CA SER A 230 -16.53 -13.34 -14.30
C SER A 230 -17.58 -13.66 -13.23
N GLY A 231 -18.81 -13.97 -13.66
CA GLY A 231 -19.91 -14.35 -12.76
C GLY A 231 -20.11 -13.34 -11.62
N SER A 232 -20.15 -13.84 -10.38
CA SER A 232 -20.33 -13.05 -9.16
C SER A 232 -19.01 -12.72 -8.45
N TYR A 233 -17.85 -12.95 -9.06
CA TYR A 233 -16.55 -12.77 -8.41
C TYR A 233 -16.39 -11.36 -7.82
N SER A 234 -15.94 -11.25 -6.58
CA SER A 234 -15.56 -9.99 -5.96
C SER A 234 -14.23 -10.16 -5.25
N GLY A 235 -13.32 -9.19 -5.39
CA GLY A 235 -12.03 -9.21 -4.72
C GLY A 235 -10.89 -8.70 -5.61
N TRP A 236 -9.68 -8.77 -5.07
CA TRP A 236 -8.47 -8.36 -5.79
C TRP A 236 -8.15 -9.29 -6.96
N VAL A 237 -7.69 -8.68 -8.05
CA VAL A 237 -7.16 -9.37 -9.23
C VAL A 237 -5.88 -8.68 -9.65
N THR A 238 -4.81 -9.46 -9.80
CA THR A 238 -3.56 -9.01 -10.42
C THR A 238 -3.63 -9.26 -11.91
N LEU A 239 -3.67 -8.19 -12.70
CA LEU A 239 -3.45 -8.25 -14.14
C LEU A 239 -1.94 -8.33 -14.40
N SER A 240 -1.53 -9.19 -15.33
CA SER A 240 -0.15 -9.28 -15.78
C SER A 240 -0.07 -9.12 -17.30
N ALA A 241 0.89 -8.33 -17.76
CA ALA A 241 1.22 -8.17 -19.18
C ALA A 241 2.69 -8.55 -19.38
N THR A 242 2.91 -9.70 -19.99
CA THR A 242 4.24 -10.18 -20.40
C THR A 242 4.62 -9.54 -21.72
N LEU A 243 5.63 -8.69 -21.70
CA LEU A 243 6.18 -8.01 -22.87
C LEU A 243 7.31 -8.87 -23.44
N GLY A 244 7.18 -9.31 -24.69
CA GLY A 244 8.23 -9.98 -25.44
C GLY A 244 8.95 -8.99 -26.35
N THR A 245 10.26 -8.83 -26.17
CA THR A 245 11.13 -7.96 -26.99
C THR A 245 12.33 -8.74 -27.51
N SER A 246 13.09 -8.16 -28.44
CA SER A 246 14.38 -8.71 -28.89
C SER A 246 15.42 -8.85 -27.78
N CYS A 247 15.27 -8.11 -26.67
CA CYS A 247 16.15 -8.15 -25.51
C CYS A 247 15.71 -9.17 -24.45
N GLY A 248 14.59 -9.87 -24.67
CA GLY A 248 14.00 -10.81 -23.72
C GLY A 248 12.60 -10.39 -23.24
N ASN A 249 12.11 -11.12 -22.24
CA ASN A 249 10.77 -10.94 -21.69
C ASN A 249 10.80 -10.18 -20.36
N THR A 250 9.84 -9.29 -20.17
CA THR A 250 9.57 -8.63 -18.89
C THR A 250 8.07 -8.71 -18.57
N VAL A 251 7.71 -8.69 -17.29
CA VAL A 251 6.32 -8.79 -16.84
C VAL A 251 5.94 -7.50 -16.11
N LEU A 252 4.90 -6.84 -16.59
CA LEU A 252 4.23 -5.77 -15.87
C LEU A 252 3.07 -6.35 -15.08
N THR A 253 2.82 -5.81 -13.90
CA THR A 253 1.65 -6.17 -13.09
C THR A 253 0.85 -4.94 -12.71
N ARG A 254 -0.46 -5.12 -12.50
CA ARG A 254 -1.37 -4.12 -11.95
C ARG A 254 -2.46 -4.80 -11.14
N ASP A 255 -2.60 -4.41 -9.88
CA ASP A 255 -3.70 -4.86 -9.04
C ASP A 255 -4.93 -3.99 -9.25
N ILE A 256 -6.09 -4.64 -9.37
CA ILE A 256 -7.40 -4.02 -9.51
C ILE A 256 -8.39 -4.69 -8.55
N TYR A 257 -9.39 -3.95 -8.09
CA TYR A 257 -10.50 -4.52 -7.34
C TYR A 257 -11.67 -4.81 -8.26
N VAL A 258 -12.12 -6.06 -8.31
CA VAL A 258 -13.21 -6.52 -9.18
C VAL A 258 -14.47 -6.70 -8.34
N GLY A 259 -15.60 -6.24 -8.86
CA GLY A 259 -16.91 -6.46 -8.26
C GLY A 259 -17.23 -5.53 -7.09
N PHE A 260 -17.94 -6.07 -6.11
CA PHE A 260 -18.44 -5.29 -4.97
C PHE A 260 -17.52 -5.46 -3.78
N PRO A 261 -17.30 -4.39 -2.99
CA PRO A 261 -16.56 -4.52 -1.73
C PRO A 261 -17.30 -5.47 -0.79
N TYR A 262 -16.61 -6.39 -0.14
CA TYR A 262 -17.20 -7.27 0.86
C TYR A 262 -16.54 -7.08 2.23
N ILE A 263 -17.32 -7.33 3.28
CA ILE A 263 -16.85 -7.39 4.65
C ILE A 263 -16.50 -8.85 4.92
N GLU A 264 -15.25 -9.11 5.33
CA GLU A 264 -14.75 -10.46 5.58
C GLU A 264 -15.31 -10.99 6.91
N CYS A 265 -15.32 -10.15 7.95
CA CYS A 265 -15.92 -10.44 9.24
C CYS A 265 -16.13 -9.15 10.06
N ILE A 266 -16.96 -9.25 11.10
CA ILE A 266 -17.16 -8.20 12.09
C ILE A 266 -16.88 -8.73 13.50
N ALA A 267 -16.48 -7.85 14.41
CA ALA A 267 -16.19 -8.17 15.81
C ALA A 267 -16.62 -7.02 16.74
N TYR A 268 -16.68 -7.29 18.04
CA TYR A 268 -17.18 -6.36 19.04
C TYR A 268 -16.19 -6.12 20.19
N SER A 269 -16.26 -4.96 20.85
CA SER A 269 -15.46 -4.64 22.03
C SER A 269 -16.23 -3.75 23.02
N ASN A 270 -16.10 -4.04 24.33
CA ASN A 270 -16.76 -3.34 25.45
C ASN A 270 -15.89 -2.31 26.20
N ALA A 271 -14.58 -2.23 25.87
CA ALA A 271 -13.52 -1.30 26.32
C ALA A 271 -12.23 -2.03 26.79
N ILE A 272 -11.06 -1.59 26.27
CA ILE A 272 -9.66 -2.06 26.46
C ILE A 272 -9.35 -3.35 25.67
N GLU A 273 -8.32 -3.52 24.82
CA GLU A 273 -7.17 -2.74 24.32
C GLU A 273 -7.14 -2.85 22.77
N GLU A 274 -6.36 -2.02 22.08
CA GLU A 274 -6.06 -2.20 20.65
C GLU A 274 -5.30 -3.52 20.47
N GLY A 275 -5.99 -4.56 19.96
CA GLY A 275 -5.40 -5.81 19.55
C GLY A 275 -5.78 -6.10 18.09
N ASP A 276 -4.84 -6.65 17.32
CA ASP A 276 -5.09 -7.12 15.96
C ASP A 276 -6.09 -8.28 16.00
N PHE A 277 -7.36 -8.00 15.71
CA PHE A 277 -8.40 -9.03 15.64
C PHE A 277 -8.26 -9.82 14.34
N THR A 278 -8.07 -11.14 14.45
CA THR A 278 -8.16 -12.04 13.31
C THR A 278 -9.62 -12.52 13.15
N CYS A 279 -10.08 -12.84 11.93
CA CYS A 279 -11.45 -13.35 11.72
C CYS A 279 -11.72 -14.69 12.41
N GLN A 280 -10.71 -15.33 13.00
CA GLN A 280 -10.85 -16.45 13.90
C GLN A 280 -10.99 -15.85 15.31
N HIS A 281 -12.12 -16.08 15.97
CA HIS A 281 -12.56 -15.72 17.35
C HIS A 281 -11.54 -15.29 18.46
N ASP A 282 -10.47 -14.54 18.16
CA ASP A 282 -9.33 -14.27 19.04
C ASP A 282 -9.24 -12.77 19.36
N GLY A 283 -10.33 -12.18 19.87
CA GLY A 283 -10.22 -10.85 20.48
C GLY A 283 -11.52 -10.04 20.58
N GLY A 284 -12.64 -10.55 20.07
CA GLY A 284 -13.95 -9.92 20.22
C GLY A 284 -14.70 -10.41 21.46
N VAL A 285 -15.57 -9.57 22.04
CA VAL A 285 -16.53 -10.00 23.07
C VAL A 285 -17.76 -10.64 22.44
N SER A 286 -18.35 -11.65 23.08
CA SER A 286 -19.60 -12.30 22.63
C SER A 286 -20.88 -11.54 23.04
N TYR A 287 -20.74 -10.35 23.65
CA TYR A 287 -21.85 -9.51 24.10
C TYR A 287 -21.44 -8.04 24.14
N LEU A 288 -22.41 -7.13 24.03
CA LEU A 288 -22.25 -5.68 24.23
C LEU A 288 -22.95 -5.21 25.50
N CYS A 289 -22.48 -4.13 26.12
CA CYS A 289 -23.04 -3.63 27.37
C CYS A 289 -24.07 -2.51 27.13
N THR A 290 -25.30 -2.66 27.62
CA THR A 290 -26.32 -1.58 27.56
C THR A 290 -25.94 -0.37 28.41
N THR A 291 -25.08 -0.57 29.42
CA THR A 291 -24.61 0.45 30.35
C THR A 291 -23.33 1.16 29.90
N HIS A 292 -22.69 0.71 28.82
CA HIS A 292 -21.45 1.30 28.31
C HIS A 292 -21.73 2.22 27.13
N GLY A 293 -21.21 3.45 27.16
CA GLY A 293 -21.32 4.41 26.06
C GLY A 293 -20.30 4.22 24.93
N ASN A 294 -19.39 3.25 25.07
CA ASN A 294 -18.25 3.04 24.20
C ASN A 294 -18.20 1.62 23.60
N ASN A 295 -19.36 1.01 23.33
CA ASN A 295 -19.44 -0.23 22.55
C ASN A 295 -18.86 0.01 21.15
N ARG A 296 -17.88 -0.79 20.74
CA ARG A 296 -17.20 -0.65 19.44
C ARG A 296 -17.43 -1.86 18.56
N ILE A 297 -17.45 -1.60 17.25
CA ILE A 297 -17.44 -2.61 16.20
C ILE A 297 -16.15 -2.50 15.40
N LEU A 298 -15.56 -3.67 15.12
CA LEU A 298 -14.38 -3.87 14.29
C LEU A 298 -14.84 -4.47 12.96
N ILE A 299 -14.38 -3.89 11.86
CA ILE A 299 -14.78 -4.26 10.49
C ILE A 299 -13.54 -4.68 9.73
N LYS A 300 -13.43 -5.97 9.40
CA LYS A 300 -12.38 -6.47 8.52
C LYS A 300 -12.89 -6.50 7.08
N THR A 301 -12.12 -5.91 6.17
CA THR A 301 -12.43 -5.87 4.75
C THR A 301 -11.15 -5.74 3.95
N ASP A 302 -11.17 -6.33 2.75
CA ASP A 302 -10.13 -6.21 1.74
C ASP A 302 -10.39 -5.02 0.78
N ALA A 303 -11.50 -4.30 0.93
CA ALA A 303 -11.91 -3.27 -0.02
C ALA A 303 -11.13 -1.95 0.15
N PRO A 304 -10.73 -1.29 -0.96
CA PRO A 304 -10.15 0.05 -0.92
C PRO A 304 -11.23 1.15 -0.74
N HIS A 305 -10.87 2.25 -0.07
CA HIS A 305 -11.65 3.50 0.07
C HIS A 305 -13.08 3.37 0.62
N THR A 306 -13.17 3.01 1.89
CA THR A 306 -14.37 2.46 2.51
C THR A 306 -15.05 3.43 3.46
N GLN A 307 -16.18 3.99 3.02
CA GLN A 307 -17.25 4.29 3.96
C GLN A 307 -18.02 2.99 4.21
N TYR A 308 -18.40 2.75 5.44
CA TYR A 308 -19.20 1.61 5.90
C TYR A 308 -20.56 2.11 6.34
N GLU A 309 -21.59 1.31 6.09
CA GLU A 309 -22.90 1.47 6.69
C GLU A 309 -23.12 0.34 7.69
N ILE A 310 -23.51 0.72 8.90
CA ILE A 310 -23.82 -0.18 10.01
C ILE A 310 -25.29 0.03 10.36
N GLN A 311 -26.04 -1.06 10.48
CA GLN A 311 -27.42 -1.03 10.96
C GLN A 311 -27.61 -1.98 12.12
N ILE A 312 -28.33 -1.51 13.13
CA ILE A 312 -28.78 -2.33 14.27
C ILE A 312 -30.27 -2.58 14.08
N ARG A 313 -30.67 -3.85 14.18
CA ARG A 313 -32.03 -4.32 13.98
C ARG A 313 -32.53 -5.03 15.23
N SER A 314 -33.78 -4.75 15.60
CA SER A 314 -34.42 -5.35 16.76
C SER A 314 -35.22 -6.59 16.39
N TYR A 315 -35.10 -7.64 17.19
CA TYR A 315 -36.00 -8.79 17.09
C TYR A 315 -37.38 -8.47 17.69
N PRO A 316 -38.46 -9.13 17.23
CA PRO A 316 -38.47 -10.23 16.25
C PRO A 316 -38.58 -9.78 14.78
N SER A 317 -38.98 -8.54 14.51
CA SER A 317 -39.30 -8.06 13.16
C SER A 317 -38.08 -7.70 12.31
N LEU A 318 -36.89 -7.66 12.91
CA LEU A 318 -35.67 -7.11 12.31
C LEU A 318 -35.85 -5.66 11.85
N ALA A 319 -36.67 -4.89 12.55
CA ALA A 319 -36.83 -3.46 12.29
C ALA A 319 -35.52 -2.72 12.59
N VAL A 320 -35.06 -1.90 11.64
CA VAL A 320 -33.87 -1.05 11.81
C VAL A 320 -34.14 -0.02 12.90
N VAL A 321 -33.38 -0.09 13.98
CA VAL A 321 -33.46 0.85 15.12
C VAL A 321 -32.34 1.89 15.08
N SER A 322 -31.27 1.62 14.35
CA SER A 322 -30.18 2.57 14.14
C SER A 322 -29.50 2.33 12.79
N THR A 323 -29.08 3.42 12.15
CA THR A 323 -28.20 3.43 10.98
C THR A 323 -27.06 4.40 11.25
N GLN A 324 -25.83 3.95 11.05
CA GLN A 324 -24.62 4.75 11.20
C GLN A 324 -23.72 4.57 9.99
N THR A 325 -23.03 5.61 9.57
CA THR A 325 -21.94 5.50 8.59
C THR A 325 -20.61 5.90 9.20
N THR A 326 -19.54 5.22 8.82
CA THR A 326 -18.18 5.51 9.31
C THR A 326 -17.16 5.28 8.21
N THR A 327 -16.01 5.93 8.28
CA THR A 327 -14.84 5.63 7.44
C THR A 327 -13.77 4.83 8.18
N SER A 328 -13.95 4.65 9.50
CA SER A 328 -13.03 3.90 10.34
C SER A 328 -13.41 2.42 10.40
N LYS A 329 -12.42 1.53 10.25
CA LYS A 329 -12.58 0.09 10.48
C LYS A 329 -12.89 -0.25 11.94
N LEU A 330 -12.54 0.63 12.87
CA LEU A 330 -12.86 0.53 14.29
C LEU A 330 -13.70 1.74 14.68
N THR A 331 -14.97 1.52 15.01
CA THR A 331 -15.91 2.62 15.27
C THR A 331 -16.75 2.37 16.51
N THR A 332 -17.10 3.44 17.20
CA THR A 332 -18.05 3.39 18.33
C THR A 332 -19.47 3.40 17.77
N LEU A 333 -20.29 2.46 18.23
CA LEU A 333 -21.70 2.40 17.87
C LEU A 333 -22.42 3.65 18.39
N SER A 334 -23.10 4.38 17.52
CA SER A 334 -23.84 5.59 17.88
C SER A 334 -25.12 5.31 18.68
N TYR A 335 -25.56 4.06 18.70
CA TYR A 335 -26.77 3.61 19.37
C TYR A 335 -26.47 2.44 20.28
N VAL A 336 -26.88 2.56 21.53
CA VAL A 336 -26.87 1.49 22.53
C VAL A 336 -28.31 1.26 22.96
N PRO A 337 -28.87 0.06 22.78
CA PRO A 337 -30.23 -0.24 23.22
C PRO A 337 -30.38 -0.09 24.73
N THR A 338 -31.50 0.48 25.16
CA THR A 338 -31.86 0.60 26.58
C THR A 338 -32.47 -0.67 27.17
N VAL A 339 -32.95 -1.57 26.30
CA VAL A 339 -33.54 -2.86 26.68
C VAL A 339 -32.50 -3.95 26.42
N PRO A 340 -32.03 -4.67 27.45
CA PRO A 340 -31.18 -5.84 27.26
C PRO A 340 -31.89 -6.91 26.42
N GLY A 341 -31.14 -7.57 25.54
CA GLY A 341 -31.68 -8.56 24.64
C GLY A 341 -30.81 -8.79 23.42
N TRP A 342 -31.29 -9.66 22.53
CA TRP A 342 -30.61 -9.97 21.28
C TRP A 342 -30.99 -8.98 20.18
N TYR A 343 -29.97 -8.54 19.46
CA TYR A 343 -30.08 -7.65 18.31
C TYR A 343 -29.30 -8.25 17.15
N ASN A 344 -29.75 -7.94 15.94
CA ASN A 344 -28.98 -8.24 14.75
C ASN A 344 -28.23 -6.98 14.31
N ILE A 345 -26.92 -7.09 14.12
CA ILE A 345 -26.10 -6.04 13.55
C ILE A 345 -25.69 -6.46 12.15
N ARG A 346 -25.83 -5.54 11.19
CA ARG A 346 -25.35 -5.74 9.83
C ARG A 346 -24.48 -4.59 9.35
N VAL A 347 -23.45 -4.93 8.59
CA VAL A 347 -22.46 -4.00 8.05
C VAL A 347 -22.28 -4.24 6.56
N ARG A 348 -22.19 -3.17 5.77
CA ARG A 348 -21.77 -3.24 4.37
C ARG A 348 -20.83 -2.09 4.01
N ALA A 349 -19.98 -2.31 3.03
CA ALA A 349 -19.19 -1.23 2.45
C ALA A 349 -20.03 -0.43 1.44
N ILE A 350 -19.96 0.91 1.51
CA ILE A 350 -20.73 1.86 0.70
C ILE A 350 -19.85 2.90 -0.02
N GLY A 351 -18.51 2.85 0.11
CA GLY A 351 -17.57 3.87 -0.36
C GLY A 351 -16.92 3.64 -1.74
N SER A 352 -16.92 4.71 -2.56
CA SER A 352 -16.20 5.07 -3.81
C SER A 352 -15.96 4.06 -4.94
N ILE A 353 -16.37 2.80 -4.83
CA ILE A 353 -16.35 1.88 -5.96
C ILE A 353 -17.63 2.10 -6.78
N SER A 354 -17.46 2.38 -8.07
CA SER A 354 -18.54 2.63 -9.06
C SER A 354 -19.57 1.49 -9.16
N CYS A 355 -19.32 0.35 -8.50
CA CYS A 355 -20.16 -0.83 -8.57
C CYS A 355 -21.37 -0.77 -7.62
N GLY A 356 -21.41 0.20 -6.70
CA GLY A 356 -22.50 0.35 -5.73
C GLY A 356 -22.19 -0.34 -4.37
N PRO A 357 -23.16 -0.34 -3.44
CA PRO A 357 -22.95 -0.87 -2.10
C PRO A 357 -22.73 -2.39 -2.12
N GLY A 358 -21.83 -2.86 -1.25
CA GLY A 358 -21.56 -4.27 -1.03
C GLY A 358 -22.74 -5.03 -0.38
N PRO A 359 -22.68 -6.37 -0.34
CA PRO A 359 -23.63 -7.17 0.41
C PRO A 359 -23.55 -6.88 1.91
N TRP A 360 -24.64 -7.15 2.62
CA TRP A 360 -24.67 -7.08 4.08
C TRP A 360 -23.95 -8.29 4.68
N GLN A 361 -22.97 -8.03 5.54
CA GLN A 361 -22.49 -8.99 6.53
C GLN A 361 -23.33 -8.81 7.79
N GLU A 362 -23.98 -9.88 8.25
CA GLU A 362 -24.87 -9.84 9.40
C GLU A 362 -24.32 -10.73 10.52
N ASP A 363 -24.55 -10.33 11.77
CA ASP A 363 -24.24 -11.11 12.96
C ASP A 363 -25.27 -10.81 14.06
N ASP A 364 -25.47 -11.76 14.96
CA ASP A 364 -26.39 -11.65 16.08
C ASP A 364 -25.59 -11.46 17.38
N ILE A 365 -25.94 -10.44 18.17
CA ILE A 365 -25.21 -10.07 19.38
C ILE A 365 -26.16 -9.77 20.53
N GLU A 366 -25.80 -10.21 21.74
CA GLU A 366 -26.54 -9.89 22.95
C GLU A 366 -26.08 -8.54 23.51
N PHE A 367 -27.04 -7.64 23.75
CA PHE A 367 -26.84 -6.48 24.61
C PHE A 367 -27.29 -6.83 26.03
N MET A 368 -26.40 -6.79 27.01
CA MET A 368 -26.69 -7.11 28.40
C MET A 368 -26.40 -5.95 29.35
N ASP A 369 -27.10 -5.93 30.47
CA ASP A 369 -26.79 -5.01 31.56
C ASP A 369 -25.52 -5.46 32.27
N CYS A 370 -24.47 -4.65 32.17
CA CYS A 370 -23.16 -4.93 32.76
C CYS A 370 -22.96 -4.23 34.12
N SER A 371 -23.96 -3.54 34.66
CA SER A 371 -23.86 -2.91 35.98
C SER A 371 -23.66 -3.97 37.07
N GLY A 372 -22.43 -4.04 37.62
CA GLY A 372 -22.06 -5.00 38.68
C GLY A 372 -21.23 -6.21 38.22
N MET A 373 -20.81 -6.27 36.95
CA MET A 373 -19.93 -7.33 36.45
C MET A 373 -18.44 -7.06 36.73
N ASP A 374 -17.99 -7.20 37.98
CA ASP A 374 -16.57 -7.20 38.32
C ASP A 374 -15.96 -8.61 38.23
N GLY A 375 -15.07 -8.82 37.24
CA GLY A 375 -13.92 -9.71 37.37
C GLY A 375 -14.10 -11.24 37.33
N GLY A 376 -15.04 -11.86 38.06
CA GLY A 376 -14.93 -13.30 38.37
C GLY A 376 -16.22 -14.10 38.63
N THR A 377 -17.39 -13.62 38.24
CA THR A 377 -18.66 -14.33 38.48
C THR A 377 -18.96 -15.40 37.44
N THR A 378 -19.53 -16.52 37.89
CA THR A 378 -20.15 -17.56 37.05
C THR A 378 -21.29 -16.94 36.24
N VAL A 379 -21.31 -17.15 34.92
CA VAL A 379 -22.30 -16.54 34.02
C VAL A 379 -23.22 -17.62 33.46
N TRP A 380 -24.51 -17.31 33.35
CA TRP A 380 -25.47 -18.17 32.67
C TRP A 380 -25.27 -18.07 31.17
N LYS A 381 -24.90 -19.18 30.53
CA LYS A 381 -24.83 -19.29 29.08
C LYS A 381 -26.17 -19.79 28.55
N VAL A 382 -26.74 -19.08 27.58
CA VAL A 382 -27.98 -19.46 26.86
C VAL A 382 -27.66 -19.59 25.38
N PHE A 383 -27.57 -20.82 24.85
CA PHE A 383 -27.02 -21.09 23.52
C PHE A 383 -27.57 -22.39 22.87
N PRO A 384 -27.50 -22.54 21.53
CA PRO A 384 -27.31 -21.45 20.57
C PRO A 384 -28.46 -20.44 20.69
N ASN A 385 -28.17 -19.17 20.43
CA ASN A 385 -29.16 -18.10 20.45
C ASN A 385 -28.75 -17.08 19.36
N PRO A 386 -29.50 -16.94 18.26
CA PRO A 386 -30.78 -17.58 17.98
C PRO A 386 -30.75 -19.11 17.95
N ALA A 387 -31.76 -19.75 18.54
CA ALA A 387 -31.94 -21.19 18.56
C ALA A 387 -32.76 -21.66 17.34
N ASP A 388 -32.34 -22.75 16.72
CA ASP A 388 -33.11 -23.44 15.68
C ASP A 388 -33.73 -24.72 16.27
N GLU A 389 -32.90 -25.74 16.52
CA GLU A 389 -33.39 -27.04 16.99
C GLU A 389 -33.45 -27.20 18.51
N THR A 390 -32.48 -26.62 19.21
CA THR A 390 -32.34 -26.74 20.66
C THR A 390 -31.89 -25.43 21.28
N LEU A 391 -32.35 -25.20 22.51
CA LEU A 391 -31.91 -24.10 23.36
C LEU A 391 -31.36 -24.68 24.66
N THR A 392 -30.10 -24.40 24.97
CA THR A 392 -29.42 -24.89 26.17
C THR A 392 -29.17 -23.73 27.13
N VAL A 393 -29.43 -23.96 28.42
CA VAL A 393 -29.01 -23.08 29.52
C VAL A 393 -28.01 -23.83 30.39
N ALA A 394 -26.85 -23.24 30.65
CA ALA A 394 -25.80 -23.85 31.45
C ALA A 394 -25.07 -22.82 32.34
N LEU A 395 -24.51 -23.30 33.46
CA LEU A 395 -23.53 -22.55 34.28
C LEU A 395 -22.15 -22.61 33.60
N GLY A 396 -21.54 -21.47 33.28
CA GLY A 396 -20.20 -21.39 32.69
C GLY A 396 -19.22 -20.52 33.48
N SER A 397 -17.91 -20.82 33.37
CA SER A 397 -16.81 -19.96 33.83
C SER A 397 -16.23 -19.11 32.69
N LYS A 398 -15.66 -17.94 33.02
CA LYS A 398 -15.07 -16.97 32.05
C LYS A 398 -14.00 -17.53 31.11
N ALA A 399 -13.35 -18.65 31.44
CA ALA A 399 -12.11 -19.10 30.79
C ALA A 399 -12.24 -20.20 29.73
N GLU A 400 -13.42 -20.76 29.46
CA GLU A 400 -13.53 -21.88 28.50
C GLU A 400 -14.68 -21.66 27.51
N ASP A 401 -14.28 -21.44 26.25
CA ASP A 401 -15.15 -21.51 25.07
C ASP A 401 -15.21 -22.94 24.48
N SER A 402 -14.63 -23.94 25.17
CA SER A 402 -14.58 -25.33 24.67
C SER A 402 -14.71 -26.44 25.72
N GLY A 403 -14.95 -26.11 26.99
CA GLY A 403 -15.11 -27.09 28.07
C GLY A 403 -16.16 -26.65 29.08
N LEU A 404 -17.07 -27.56 29.45
CA LEU A 404 -17.87 -27.39 30.66
C LEU A 404 -16.99 -27.83 31.84
N PRO A 405 -16.95 -27.09 32.97
CA PRO A 405 -16.21 -27.52 34.15
C PRO A 405 -16.73 -28.86 34.68
N ASP A 406 -15.91 -29.52 35.50
CA ASP A 406 -16.14 -30.88 36.02
C ASP A 406 -17.59 -31.07 36.52
N LYS A 407 -18.33 -31.92 35.82
CA LYS A 407 -19.81 -31.94 35.75
C LYS A 407 -20.49 -32.41 37.05
N SER A 408 -19.74 -33.02 37.96
CA SER A 408 -20.28 -33.78 39.09
C SER A 408 -20.59 -32.98 40.36
N ALA A 409 -20.38 -31.66 40.39
CA ALA A 409 -20.63 -30.84 41.59
C ALA A 409 -21.39 -29.51 41.34
N LEU A 410 -21.89 -29.26 40.13
CA LEU A 410 -22.62 -28.02 39.84
C LEU A 410 -24.04 -28.05 40.44
N PRO A 411 -24.46 -26.98 41.14
CA PRO A 411 -25.75 -26.96 41.81
C PRO A 411 -26.91 -26.98 40.79
N ALA A 412 -28.00 -27.64 41.16
CA ALA A 412 -29.19 -27.65 40.33
C ALA A 412 -29.85 -26.27 40.28
N PHE A 413 -30.39 -25.93 39.12
CA PHE A 413 -31.17 -24.73 38.87
C PHE A 413 -32.36 -25.08 38.00
N ARG A 414 -33.42 -24.26 38.08
CA ARG A 414 -34.65 -24.50 37.34
C ARG A 414 -34.81 -23.47 36.24
N VAL A 415 -35.12 -23.89 35.03
CA VAL A 415 -35.36 -22.99 33.91
C VAL A 415 -36.79 -23.11 33.44
N THR A 416 -37.43 -21.97 33.23
CA THR A 416 -38.78 -21.87 32.66
C THR A 416 -38.71 -21.04 31.38
N LEU A 417 -39.21 -21.59 30.27
CA LEU A 417 -39.30 -20.91 28.97
C LEU A 417 -40.70 -20.32 28.79
N TYR A 418 -40.76 -19.04 28.43
CA TYR A 418 -41.97 -18.27 28.18
C TYR A 418 -42.01 -17.75 26.74
N ASP A 419 -43.21 -17.63 26.17
CA ASP A 419 -43.40 -16.83 24.94
C ASP A 419 -43.35 -15.32 25.24
N SER A 420 -43.36 -14.51 24.17
CA SER A 420 -43.36 -13.04 24.27
C SER A 420 -44.56 -12.44 25.00
N GLY A 421 -45.67 -13.20 25.12
CA GLY A 421 -46.85 -12.80 25.89
C GLY A 421 -46.76 -13.15 27.39
N GLY A 422 -45.65 -13.76 27.83
CA GLY A 422 -45.44 -14.18 29.21
C GLY A 422 -46.14 -15.50 29.57
N ARG A 423 -46.64 -16.27 28.59
CA ARG A 423 -47.19 -17.61 28.85
C ARG A 423 -46.06 -18.62 28.93
N GLN A 424 -46.08 -19.41 30.00
CA GLN A 424 -45.13 -20.52 30.21
C GLN A 424 -45.35 -21.60 29.16
N LEU A 425 -44.28 -22.00 28.47
CA LEU A 425 -44.27 -23.02 27.44
C LEU A 425 -43.67 -24.32 27.94
N ARG A 426 -42.49 -24.24 28.58
CA ARG A 426 -41.73 -25.38 29.05
C ARG A 426 -41.05 -25.04 30.38
N GLN A 427 -40.77 -26.05 31.18
CA GLN A 427 -40.03 -25.92 32.42
C GLN A 427 -39.23 -27.19 32.66
N GLY A 428 -38.06 -27.06 33.26
CA GLY A 428 -37.32 -28.20 33.77
C GLY A 428 -36.23 -27.80 34.73
N GLU A 429 -35.60 -28.81 35.31
CA GLU A 429 -34.49 -28.67 36.24
C GLU A 429 -33.21 -29.17 35.59
N SER A 430 -32.12 -28.44 35.82
CA SER A 430 -30.81 -28.77 35.27
C SER A 430 -30.28 -30.08 35.83
N LYS A 431 -29.56 -30.83 35.00
CA LYS A 431 -28.74 -31.95 35.42
C LYS A 431 -27.30 -31.66 35.01
N GLU A 432 -26.35 -31.91 35.92
CA GLU A 432 -24.92 -31.66 35.65
C GLU A 432 -24.64 -30.22 35.19
N GLY A 433 -25.31 -29.24 35.81
CA GLY A 433 -25.12 -27.82 35.50
C GLY A 433 -25.69 -27.34 34.15
N ARG A 434 -26.56 -28.12 33.49
CA ARG A 434 -27.19 -27.74 32.21
C ARG A 434 -28.62 -28.26 32.04
N ILE A 435 -29.39 -27.59 31.19
CA ILE A 435 -30.71 -28.03 30.70
C ILE A 435 -30.87 -27.61 29.24
N ALA A 436 -31.54 -28.44 28.43
CA ALA A 436 -31.87 -28.13 27.04
C ALA A 436 -33.37 -28.27 26.78
N PHE A 437 -33.90 -27.41 25.90
CA PHE A 437 -35.26 -27.44 25.40
C PHE A 437 -35.26 -27.63 23.88
N ASP A 438 -36.09 -28.54 23.38
CA ASP A 438 -36.36 -28.68 21.94
C ASP A 438 -37.18 -27.49 21.45
N THR A 439 -36.63 -26.74 20.49
CA THR A 439 -37.23 -25.54 19.91
C THR A 439 -37.91 -25.76 18.57
N ARG A 440 -37.79 -26.95 17.94
CA ARG A 440 -38.34 -27.25 16.60
C ARG A 440 -39.85 -27.09 16.46
N GLN A 441 -40.58 -27.08 17.58
CA GLN A 441 -42.04 -26.96 17.64
C GLN A 441 -42.51 -25.56 18.04
N LEU A 442 -41.58 -24.63 18.23
CA LEU A 442 -41.88 -23.25 18.60
C LEU A 442 -41.87 -22.40 17.33
N ALA A 443 -42.73 -21.39 17.24
CA ALA A 443 -42.70 -20.49 16.10
C ALA A 443 -41.45 -19.60 16.16
N ALA A 444 -40.90 -19.18 15.01
CA ALA A 444 -39.86 -18.18 14.99
C ALA A 444 -40.32 -16.89 15.70
N GLY A 445 -39.49 -16.33 16.57
CA GLY A 445 -39.86 -15.18 17.40
C GLY A 445 -39.03 -15.02 18.66
N THR A 446 -39.46 -14.09 19.51
CA THR A 446 -38.79 -13.78 20.78
C THR A 446 -39.45 -14.54 21.94
N TYR A 447 -38.63 -15.12 22.79
CA TYR A 447 -38.96 -15.90 23.97
C TYR A 447 -38.13 -15.42 25.17
N PHE A 448 -38.48 -15.88 26.37
CA PHE A 448 -37.74 -15.54 27.58
C PHE A 448 -37.48 -16.78 28.42
N VAL A 449 -36.24 -16.98 28.85
CA VAL A 449 -35.91 -17.97 29.87
C VAL A 449 -35.78 -17.30 31.22
N HIS A 450 -36.48 -17.85 32.22
CA HIS A 450 -36.30 -17.49 33.63
C HIS A 450 -35.47 -18.59 34.29
N ILE A 451 -34.29 -18.23 34.76
CA ILE A 451 -33.34 -19.11 35.43
C ILE A 451 -33.47 -18.85 36.93
N HIS A 452 -33.96 -19.86 37.64
CA HIS A 452 -34.18 -19.81 39.09
C HIS A 452 -33.02 -20.53 39.79
N HIS A 453 -32.27 -19.79 40.60
CA HIS A 453 -31.13 -20.33 41.35
C HIS A 453 -30.95 -19.55 42.67
N ASN A 454 -30.75 -20.26 43.79
CA ASN A 454 -30.56 -19.67 45.13
C ASN A 454 -31.57 -18.59 45.56
N GLY A 455 -32.83 -18.71 45.13
CA GLY A 455 -33.90 -17.75 45.44
C GLY A 455 -33.95 -16.52 44.53
N GLU A 456 -33.00 -16.38 43.61
CA GLU A 456 -32.96 -15.34 42.60
C GLU A 456 -33.52 -15.84 41.26
N VAL A 457 -33.98 -14.90 40.43
CA VAL A 457 -34.49 -15.18 39.09
C VAL A 457 -33.79 -14.29 38.08
N GLU A 458 -32.97 -14.89 37.24
CA GLU A 458 -32.36 -14.22 36.11
C GLU A 458 -33.21 -14.42 34.86
N LYS A 459 -33.41 -13.35 34.09
CA LYS A 459 -34.22 -13.38 32.87
C LYS A 459 -33.33 -13.12 31.66
N ARG A 460 -33.41 -13.98 30.66
CA ARG A 460 -32.69 -13.81 29.38
C ARG A 460 -33.64 -13.88 28.21
N GLN A 461 -33.46 -12.98 27.25
CA GLN A 461 -34.17 -13.05 25.98
C GLN A 461 -33.57 -14.18 25.13
N VAL A 462 -34.43 -14.91 24.45
CA VAL A 462 -34.05 -15.93 23.47
C VAL A 462 -34.77 -15.66 22.17
N VAL A 463 -34.07 -15.86 21.06
CA VAL A 463 -34.65 -15.79 19.72
C VAL A 463 -34.73 -17.21 19.17
N ILE A 464 -35.86 -17.56 18.57
CA ILE A 464 -36.00 -18.80 17.79
C ILE A 464 -36.08 -18.43 16.32
N ARG A 465 -35.26 -19.08 15.50
CA ARG A 465 -35.17 -18.88 14.05
C ARG A 465 -34.95 -20.24 13.38
N HIS A 466 -35.90 -20.64 12.54
CA HIS A 466 -35.83 -21.82 11.68
C HIS A 466 -35.45 -21.43 10.25
#